data_AF-F7S0I9-F1
#
_entry.id   AF-F7S0I9-F1
#
_cell.length_a   1.000
_cell.length_b   1.000
_cell.length_c   1.000
_cell.angle_alpha   90.00
_cell.angle_beta   90.00
_cell.angle_gamma   90.00
#
_symmetry.space_group_name_H-M   'P 1'
#
loop_
_entity.id
_entity.type
_entity.pdbx_description
1 polymer ?
#
loop_
_entity_poly.entity_id
_entity_poly.type
_entity_poly.pdbx_seq_one_letter_code
_entity_poly.pdbx_strand_id
1 'polypeptide(L)'
;MNPEDVLTALKSDSSPKASRTLDAIYEICREQEERGVYEFSPSVISRLGLKRGVPRAQSIINKTGERYRTLLRAFEDKHSNSAKSVVTSNKESDWIDEIPNPAHRLLIRAQESELKAAKKLLREIVPPGERIDVFDYQHSEQSNDAKLSDIERRALQYIISQEFLSRWSFSTTEYGEIVDGDGNVVLRAATVNAVEKALINL
;
A
#
# COMPACT_ATOMS: atom_id res chain seq x y z
N MET A 1 -18.90 -20.16 -9.12
CA MET A 1 -20.18 -19.54 -9.53
C MET A 1 -19.84 -18.15 -10.06
N ASN A 2 -20.39 -17.70 -11.19
CA ASN A 2 -20.01 -16.39 -11.74
C ASN A 2 -20.63 -15.27 -10.87
N PRO A 3 -19.90 -14.21 -10.49
CA PRO A 3 -20.44 -13.12 -9.66
C PRO A 3 -21.69 -12.43 -10.25
N GLU A 4 -21.86 -12.44 -11.58
CA GLU A 4 -23.06 -11.91 -12.26
C GLU A 4 -24.33 -12.72 -11.98
N ASP A 5 -24.20 -14.05 -11.97
CA ASP A 5 -25.32 -14.95 -11.69
C ASP A 5 -25.76 -14.80 -10.22
N VAL A 6 -24.77 -14.66 -9.33
CA VAL A 6 -24.99 -14.42 -7.90
C VAL A 6 -25.64 -13.05 -7.67
N LEU A 7 -25.23 -12.00 -8.38
CA LEU A 7 -25.86 -10.69 -8.32
C LEU A 7 -27.33 -10.75 -8.71
N THR A 8 -27.64 -11.45 -9.81
CA THR A 8 -29.00 -11.58 -10.32
C THR A 8 -29.91 -12.32 -9.33
N ALA A 9 -29.42 -13.42 -8.75
CA ALA A 9 -30.14 -14.19 -7.72
C ALA A 9 -30.34 -13.40 -6.41
N LEU A 10 -29.36 -12.59 -6.01
CA LEU A 10 -29.48 -11.76 -4.81
C LEU A 10 -30.45 -10.58 -5.01
N LYS A 11 -30.57 -10.07 -6.24
CA LYS A 11 -31.48 -8.97 -6.58
C LYS A 11 -32.95 -9.40 -6.62
N SER A 12 -33.27 -10.62 -7.05
CA SER A 12 -34.65 -11.12 -7.08
C SER A 12 -35.29 -11.20 -5.69
N ASP A 13 -34.48 -11.39 -4.65
CA ASP A 13 -34.93 -11.58 -3.27
C ASP A 13 -34.75 -10.32 -2.40
N SER A 14 -34.45 -9.17 -3.02
CA SER A 14 -34.00 -7.95 -2.36
C SER A 14 -34.90 -6.72 -2.52
N SER A 15 -34.91 -5.88 -1.48
CA SER A 15 -35.57 -4.58 -1.54
C SER A 15 -34.89 -3.65 -2.56
N PRO A 16 -35.61 -2.65 -3.11
CA PRO A 16 -35.04 -1.72 -4.08
C PRO A 16 -33.76 -1.01 -3.59
N LYS A 17 -33.68 -0.75 -2.27
CA LYS A 17 -32.50 -0.16 -1.64
C LYS A 17 -31.32 -1.14 -1.59
N ALA A 18 -31.57 -2.40 -1.20
CA ALA A 18 -30.54 -3.43 -1.17
C ALA A 18 -30.02 -3.78 -2.57
N SER A 19 -30.90 -3.77 -3.57
CA SER A 19 -30.56 -3.97 -4.98
C SER A 19 -29.56 -2.91 -5.49
N ARG A 20 -29.83 -1.62 -5.23
CA ARG A 20 -28.89 -0.54 -5.57
C ARG A 20 -27.54 -0.66 -4.87
N THR A 21 -27.55 -1.10 -3.61
CA THR A 21 -26.31 -1.34 -2.87
C THR A 21 -25.52 -2.51 -3.45
N LEU A 22 -26.19 -3.60 -3.84
CA LEU A 22 -25.56 -4.74 -4.49
C LEU A 22 -24.92 -4.33 -5.83
N ASP A 23 -25.60 -3.51 -6.63
CA ASP A 23 -25.05 -2.95 -7.87
C ASP A 23 -23.80 -2.11 -7.59
N ALA A 24 -23.84 -1.23 -6.58
CA ALA A 24 -22.68 -0.42 -6.22
C ALA A 24 -21.48 -1.27 -5.77
N ILE A 25 -21.71 -2.32 -4.98
CA ILE A 25 -20.67 -3.26 -4.54
C ILE A 25 -20.10 -4.01 -5.75
N TYR A 26 -20.96 -4.50 -6.65
CA TYR A 26 -20.55 -5.23 -7.85
C TYR A 26 -19.63 -4.39 -8.74
N GLU A 27 -20.02 -3.15 -9.05
CA GLU A 27 -19.22 -2.26 -9.90
C GLU A 27 -17.84 -1.99 -9.30
N ILE A 28 -17.75 -1.81 -7.98
CA ILE A 28 -16.46 -1.61 -7.32
C ILE A 28 -15.59 -2.87 -7.39
N CYS A 29 -16.17 -4.05 -7.18
CA CYS A 29 -15.41 -5.30 -7.28
C CYS A 29 -14.92 -5.50 -8.72
N ARG A 30 -15.74 -5.18 -9.72
CA ARG A 30 -15.34 -5.22 -11.14
C ARG A 30 -14.18 -4.26 -11.44
N GLU A 31 -14.26 -3.01 -10.97
CA GLU A 31 -13.16 -2.03 -11.13
C GLU A 31 -11.87 -2.49 -10.44
N GLN A 32 -11.96 -3.19 -9.30
CA GLN A 32 -10.80 -3.79 -8.63
C GLN A 32 -10.20 -4.92 -9.48
N GLU A 33 -11.03 -5.81 -10.04
CA GLU A 33 -10.59 -6.86 -10.96
C GLU A 33 -9.87 -6.28 -12.20
N GLU A 34 -10.44 -5.25 -12.83
CA GLU A 34 -9.85 -4.57 -14.00
C GLU A 34 -8.49 -3.94 -13.70
N ARG A 35 -8.27 -3.52 -12.45
CA ARG A 35 -7.00 -2.97 -11.96
C ARG A 35 -6.02 -4.04 -11.49
N GLY A 36 -6.39 -5.32 -11.55
CA GLY A 36 -5.58 -6.44 -11.07
C GLY A 36 -5.47 -6.53 -9.55
N VAL A 37 -6.41 -5.92 -8.81
CA VAL A 37 -6.46 -5.98 -7.34
C VAL A 37 -7.56 -6.95 -6.92
N TYR A 38 -7.19 -8.02 -6.20
CA TYR A 38 -8.11 -9.10 -5.82
C TYR A 38 -8.44 -9.11 -4.33
N GLU A 39 -8.51 -7.93 -3.70
CA GLU A 39 -8.83 -7.79 -2.28
C GLU A 39 -10.29 -7.32 -2.09
N PHE A 40 -11.20 -8.26 -1.83
CA PHE A 40 -12.64 -8.02 -1.73
C PHE A 40 -13.17 -7.97 -0.29
N SER A 41 -12.30 -7.65 0.69
CA SER A 41 -12.69 -7.62 2.09
C SER A 41 -13.77 -6.53 2.34
N PRO A 42 -14.72 -6.76 3.27
CA PRO A 42 -15.76 -5.79 3.61
C PRO A 42 -15.22 -4.40 3.98
N SER A 43 -14.04 -4.34 4.59
CA SER A 43 -13.36 -3.09 4.97
C SER A 43 -12.86 -2.30 3.76
N VAL A 44 -12.25 -2.98 2.78
CA VAL A 44 -11.71 -2.35 1.57
C VAL A 44 -12.85 -1.86 0.68
N ILE A 45 -13.83 -2.73 0.40
CA ILE A 45 -14.95 -2.39 -0.48
C ILE A 45 -15.82 -1.29 0.13
N SER A 46 -16.03 -1.32 1.45
CA SER A 46 -16.73 -0.23 2.13
C SER A 46 -15.99 1.10 2.03
N ARG A 47 -14.67 1.11 2.22
CA ARG A 47 -13.84 2.31 2.11
C ARG A 47 -13.86 2.88 0.69
N LEU A 48 -13.73 2.02 -0.32
CA LEU A 48 -13.70 2.42 -1.72
C LEU A 48 -15.08 2.89 -2.22
N GLY A 49 -16.14 2.27 -1.71
CA GLY A 49 -17.52 2.52 -2.15
C GLY A 49 -18.35 3.49 -1.32
N LEU A 50 -17.81 4.06 -0.25
CA LEU A 50 -18.59 4.84 0.70
C LEU A 50 -19.35 6.00 0.04
N LYS A 51 -18.71 6.66 -0.94
CA LYS A 51 -19.32 7.77 -1.71
C LYS A 51 -20.29 7.30 -2.80
N ARG A 52 -20.26 6.01 -3.16
CA ARG A 52 -21.10 5.39 -4.21
C ARG A 52 -22.31 4.63 -3.64
N GLY A 53 -22.58 4.77 -2.34
CA GLY A 53 -23.74 4.14 -1.69
C GLY A 53 -23.46 2.78 -1.06
N VAL A 54 -22.20 2.34 -1.02
CA VAL A 54 -21.82 1.14 -0.26
C VAL A 54 -21.88 1.44 1.25
N PRO A 55 -22.50 0.58 2.05
CA PRO A 55 -22.61 0.78 3.49
C PRO A 55 -21.25 0.60 4.18
N ARG A 56 -21.18 1.06 5.44
CA ARG A 56 -19.98 0.88 6.28
C ARG A 56 -19.66 -0.60 6.48
N ALA A 57 -18.39 -0.93 6.65
CA ALA A 57 -17.91 -2.31 6.84
C ALA A 57 -18.70 -3.08 7.90
N GLN A 58 -19.01 -2.43 9.03
CA GLN A 58 -19.80 -3.03 10.10
C GLN A 58 -21.19 -3.50 9.63
N SER A 59 -21.85 -2.73 8.75
CA SER A 59 -23.18 -3.08 8.22
C SER A 59 -23.13 -4.26 7.24
N ILE A 60 -21.99 -4.48 6.57
CA ILE A 60 -21.75 -5.64 5.71
C ILE A 60 -21.50 -6.89 6.57
N ILE A 61 -20.73 -6.74 7.66
CA ILE A 61 -20.38 -7.85 8.57
C ILE A 61 -21.59 -8.33 9.36
N ASN A 62 -22.47 -7.41 9.77
CA ASN A 62 -23.67 -7.73 10.56
C ASN A 62 -24.57 -8.78 9.86
N LYS A 63 -25.44 -9.43 10.63
CA LYS A 63 -26.37 -10.46 10.12
C LYS A 63 -27.23 -9.97 8.94
N THR A 64 -27.65 -8.71 8.96
CA THR A 64 -28.44 -8.07 7.90
C THR A 64 -27.68 -7.86 6.59
N GLY A 65 -26.34 -7.94 6.60
CA GLY A 65 -25.46 -7.78 5.45
C GLY A 65 -25.08 -9.08 4.74
N GLU A 66 -25.73 -10.20 5.07
CA GLU A 66 -25.41 -11.52 4.52
C GLU A 66 -25.35 -11.54 3.00
N ARG A 67 -26.32 -10.91 2.34
CA ARG A 67 -26.40 -10.82 0.87
C ARG A 67 -25.16 -10.14 0.27
N TYR A 68 -24.67 -9.08 0.91
CA TYR A 68 -23.46 -8.40 0.49
C TYR A 68 -22.23 -9.30 0.67
N ARG A 69 -22.14 -10.03 1.78
CA ARG A 69 -21.06 -11.01 2.02
C ARG A 69 -21.08 -12.15 1.01
N THR A 70 -22.26 -12.63 0.62
CA THR A 70 -22.39 -13.67 -0.42
C THR A 70 -21.86 -13.19 -1.76
N LEU A 71 -22.14 -11.93 -2.14
CA LEU A 71 -21.59 -11.34 -3.37
C LEU A 71 -20.05 -11.22 -3.30
N LEU A 72 -19.51 -10.69 -2.20
CA LEU A 72 -18.06 -10.56 -2.00
C LEU A 72 -17.35 -11.92 -2.07
N ARG A 73 -17.93 -12.95 -1.44
CA ARG A 73 -17.43 -14.33 -1.52
C ARG A 73 -17.42 -14.87 -2.94
N ALA A 74 -18.41 -14.56 -3.77
CA ALA A 74 -18.40 -14.99 -5.17
C ALA A 74 -17.21 -14.40 -5.96
N PHE A 75 -16.82 -13.15 -5.66
CA PHE A 75 -15.61 -12.54 -6.21
C PHE A 75 -14.34 -13.16 -5.64
N GLU A 76 -14.29 -13.42 -4.33
CA GLU A 76 -13.16 -14.12 -3.70
C GLU A 76 -13.00 -15.53 -4.29
N ASP A 77 -14.06 -16.32 -4.41
CA ASP A 77 -14.05 -17.68 -4.96
C ASP A 77 -13.62 -17.71 -6.44
N LYS A 78 -13.99 -16.68 -7.22
CA LYS A 78 -13.55 -16.53 -8.62
C LYS A 78 -12.03 -16.35 -8.72
N HIS A 79 -11.41 -15.68 -7.75
CA HIS A 79 -9.96 -15.42 -7.72
C HIS A 79 -9.19 -16.26 -6.69
N SER A 80 -9.86 -17.12 -5.93
CA SER A 80 -9.24 -17.99 -4.91
C SER A 80 -8.25 -19.00 -5.53
N ASN A 81 -8.40 -19.30 -6.83
CA ASN A 81 -7.43 -20.09 -7.59
C ASN A 81 -6.22 -19.27 -8.12
N SER A 82 -6.27 -17.94 -8.13
CA SER A 82 -5.22 -17.06 -8.69
C SER A 82 -4.58 -16.12 -7.67
N ALA A 83 -5.21 -15.88 -6.52
CA ALA A 83 -4.72 -15.03 -5.47
C ALA A 83 -4.68 -15.83 -4.16
N LYS A 84 -3.53 -16.48 -3.93
CA LYS A 84 -3.06 -16.67 -2.55
C LYS A 84 -2.97 -15.26 -1.96
N SER A 85 -4.05 -14.86 -1.31
CA SER A 85 -4.12 -13.66 -0.51
C SER A 85 -2.81 -13.57 0.27
N VAL A 86 -2.08 -12.48 0.06
CA VAL A 86 -1.00 -12.07 0.95
C VAL A 86 -1.66 -11.61 2.24
N VAL A 87 -2.33 -12.54 2.93
CA VAL A 87 -2.31 -12.55 4.37
C VAL A 87 -0.83 -12.65 4.67
N THR A 88 -0.26 -11.63 5.28
CA THR A 88 0.93 -11.77 6.11
C THR A 88 0.62 -12.85 7.14
N SER A 89 0.77 -14.10 6.71
CA SER A 89 0.87 -15.26 7.54
C SER A 89 2.04 -14.97 8.45
N ASN A 90 1.79 -14.94 9.75
CA ASN A 90 2.85 -15.32 10.67
C ASN A 90 3.12 -16.79 10.36
N LYS A 91 3.99 -17.05 9.35
CA LYS A 91 4.32 -18.39 8.87
C LYS A 91 4.73 -19.34 10.00
N GLU A 92 5.17 -18.79 11.14
CA GLU A 92 5.51 -19.54 12.36
C GLU A 92 4.32 -20.15 13.11
N SER A 93 3.11 -19.58 13.01
CA SER A 93 1.97 -19.95 13.85
C SER A 93 0.77 -20.52 13.07
N ASP A 94 0.84 -20.58 11.75
CA ASP A 94 -0.25 -21.07 10.89
C ASP A 94 -0.55 -22.57 11.13
N TRP A 95 0.45 -23.36 11.53
CA TRP A 95 0.29 -24.79 11.85
C TRP A 95 -0.68 -25.03 13.02
N ILE A 96 -0.91 -24.02 13.87
CA ILE A 96 -1.85 -24.11 14.99
C ILE A 96 -3.28 -24.31 14.49
N ASP A 97 -3.61 -23.83 13.29
CA ASP A 97 -4.93 -23.97 12.70
C ASP A 97 -5.17 -25.37 12.10
N GLU A 98 -4.10 -26.14 11.84
CA GLU A 98 -4.16 -27.53 11.38
C GLU A 98 -4.54 -28.50 12.51
N ILE A 99 -4.55 -28.05 13.77
CA ILE A 99 -4.88 -28.88 14.94
C ILE A 99 -6.37 -29.23 14.92
N PRO A 100 -6.74 -30.53 14.85
CA PRO A 100 -8.14 -30.94 14.70
C PRO A 100 -9.00 -30.60 15.93
N ASN A 101 -8.43 -30.77 17.13
CA ASN A 101 -9.15 -30.58 18.37
C ASN A 101 -9.25 -29.08 18.72
N PRO A 102 -10.47 -28.49 18.77
CA PRO A 102 -10.67 -27.07 19.03
C PRO A 102 -10.21 -26.64 20.43
N ALA A 103 -10.30 -27.51 21.44
CA ALA A 103 -9.83 -27.22 22.78
C ALA A 103 -8.30 -27.12 22.84
N HIS A 104 -7.59 -28.04 22.16
CA HIS A 104 -6.13 -28.00 22.08
C HIS A 104 -5.64 -26.78 21.28
N ARG A 105 -6.32 -26.46 20.17
CA ARG A 105 -6.03 -25.26 19.38
C ARG A 105 -6.13 -23.99 20.23
N LEU A 106 -7.17 -23.88 21.05
CA LEU A 106 -7.34 -22.74 21.96
C LEU A 106 -6.22 -22.64 22.99
N LEU A 107 -5.84 -23.76 23.62
CA LEU A 107 -4.75 -23.81 24.59
C LEU A 107 -3.41 -23.39 23.97
N ILE A 108 -3.13 -23.88 22.76
CA ILE A 108 -1.89 -23.56 22.05
C ILE A 108 -1.84 -22.10 21.63
N ARG A 109 -2.97 -21.51 21.21
CA ARG A 109 -3.08 -20.06 20.97
C ARG A 109 -2.84 -19.23 22.23
N ALA A 110 -3.34 -19.67 23.38
CA ALA A 110 -3.07 -19.01 24.65
C ALA A 110 -1.58 -19.04 24.99
N GLN A 111 -0.93 -20.21 24.86
CA GLN A 111 0.51 -20.37 25.07
C GLN A 111 1.35 -19.55 24.08
N GLU A 112 0.96 -19.50 22.81
CA GLU A 112 1.60 -18.65 21.79
C GLU A 112 1.60 -17.17 22.21
N SER A 113 0.44 -16.70 22.68
CA SER A 113 0.27 -15.31 23.14
C SER A 113 1.16 -15.01 24.35
N GLU A 114 1.22 -15.91 25.33
CA GLU A 114 2.10 -15.78 26.50
C GLU A 114 3.58 -15.78 26.12
N LEU A 115 4.00 -16.69 25.23
CA LEU A 115 5.37 -16.74 24.71
C LEU A 115 5.75 -15.44 23.99
N LYS A 116 4.84 -14.91 23.18
CA LYS A 116 5.06 -13.64 22.47
C LYS A 116 5.21 -12.47 23.44
N ALA A 117 4.41 -12.43 24.50
CA ALA A 117 4.52 -11.43 25.55
C ALA A 117 5.85 -11.55 26.31
N ALA A 118 6.26 -12.77 26.69
CA ALA A 118 7.53 -13.02 27.38
C ALA A 118 8.74 -12.63 26.52
N LYS A 119 8.74 -13.02 25.23
CA LYS A 119 9.79 -12.62 24.26
C LYS A 119 9.83 -11.11 24.03
N LYS A 120 8.69 -10.42 24.14
CA LYS A 120 8.65 -8.96 24.06
C LYS A 120 9.32 -8.34 25.29
N LEU A 121 8.95 -8.79 26.49
CA LEU A 121 9.56 -8.34 27.74
C LEU A 121 11.07 -8.58 27.75
N LEU A 122 11.54 -9.72 27.27
CA LEU A 122 12.97 -10.04 27.19
C LEU A 122 13.72 -9.08 26.24
N ARG A 123 13.10 -8.61 25.16
CA ARG A 123 13.70 -7.62 24.25
C ARG A 123 13.76 -6.21 24.85
N GLU A 124 12.88 -5.89 25.80
CA GLU A 124 12.89 -4.61 26.51
C GLU A 124 14.01 -4.56 27.57
N ILE A 125 14.46 -5.71 28.05
CA ILE A 125 15.58 -5.83 28.97
C ILE A 125 16.87 -5.87 28.15
N VAL A 126 17.69 -4.83 28.24
CA VAL A 126 19.05 -4.86 27.67
C VAL A 126 19.91 -5.81 28.52
N PRO A 127 20.50 -6.86 27.94
CA PRO A 127 21.41 -7.76 28.63
C PRO A 127 22.56 -7.02 29.33
N PRO A 128 22.93 -7.40 30.57
CA PRO A 128 24.08 -6.83 31.23
C PRO A 128 25.36 -7.16 30.43
N GLY A 129 26.08 -6.11 30.01
CA GLY A 129 27.30 -6.22 29.20
C GLY A 129 27.14 -5.78 27.74
N GLU A 130 25.92 -5.45 27.30
CA GLU A 130 25.71 -4.91 25.96
C GLU A 130 26.09 -3.43 25.91
N ARG A 131 27.00 -3.08 24.97
CA ARG A 131 27.44 -1.71 24.77
C ARG A 131 26.35 -0.94 24.04
N ILE A 132 25.67 -0.03 24.74
CA ILE A 132 24.71 0.88 24.14
C ILE A 132 25.50 2.09 23.60
N ASP A 133 25.71 2.14 22.29
CA ASP A 133 26.25 3.33 21.63
C ASP A 133 25.09 4.30 21.35
N VAL A 134 25.02 5.39 22.11
CA VAL A 134 24.01 6.44 21.95
C VAL A 134 24.56 7.53 21.03
N PHE A 135 24.02 7.61 19.82
CA PHE A 135 24.37 8.66 18.86
C PHE A 135 23.42 9.84 19.02
N ASP A 136 23.92 10.91 19.65
CA ASP A 136 23.26 12.21 19.64
C ASP A 136 23.59 12.86 18.28
N TYR A 137 22.69 12.73 17.31
CA TYR A 137 22.85 13.25 15.94
C TYR A 137 23.00 14.79 15.86
N GLN A 138 23.15 15.49 16.98
CA GLN A 138 23.48 16.92 17.01
C GLN A 138 24.87 17.23 16.46
N HIS A 139 25.79 16.26 16.43
CA HIS A 139 27.12 16.42 15.86
C HIS A 139 27.55 15.18 15.06
N SER A 140 26.64 14.51 14.34
CA SER A 140 27.10 13.64 13.26
C SER A 140 27.84 14.55 12.29
N GLU A 141 29.18 14.59 12.40
CA GLU A 141 30.02 15.16 11.35
C GLU A 141 29.47 14.59 10.07
N GLN A 142 28.92 15.47 9.24
CA GLN A 142 28.44 15.11 7.92
C GLN A 142 29.59 14.31 7.33
N SER A 143 29.35 13.00 7.19
CA SER A 143 30.28 12.10 6.55
C SER A 143 30.73 12.83 5.29
N ASN A 144 32.03 12.94 5.05
CA ASN A 144 32.54 13.65 3.86
C ASN A 144 31.92 13.12 2.54
N ASP A 145 31.19 12.00 2.59
CA ASP A 145 30.22 11.50 1.60
C ASP A 145 29.09 12.47 1.20
N ALA A 146 28.83 13.56 1.94
CA ALA A 146 27.81 14.54 1.57
C ALA A 146 28.31 15.60 0.56
N LYS A 147 29.63 15.69 0.34
CA LYS A 147 30.23 16.65 -0.60
C LYS A 147 30.32 16.04 -1.99
N LEU A 148 29.74 16.75 -2.96
CA LEU A 148 29.89 16.38 -4.37
C LEU A 148 31.36 16.43 -4.78
N SER A 149 31.84 15.40 -5.46
CA SER A 149 33.15 15.44 -6.12
C SER A 149 33.17 16.50 -7.22
N ASP A 150 34.37 16.94 -7.61
CA ASP A 150 34.53 17.90 -8.71
C ASP A 150 33.90 17.43 -10.03
N ILE A 151 33.86 16.12 -10.24
CA ILE A 151 33.26 15.52 -11.44
C ILE A 151 31.73 15.58 -11.36
N GLU A 152 31.15 15.20 -10.22
CA GLU A 152 29.69 15.26 -10.00
C GLU A 152 29.18 16.70 -10.06
N ARG A 153 29.93 17.65 -9.49
CA ARG A 153 29.62 19.08 -9.57
C ARG A 153 29.60 19.59 -11.00
N ARG A 154 30.59 19.23 -11.82
CA ARG A 154 30.64 19.60 -13.25
C ARG A 154 29.51 18.95 -14.05
N ALA A 155 29.16 17.69 -13.74
CA ALA A 155 28.05 17.01 -14.39
C ALA A 155 26.71 17.71 -14.11
N LEU A 156 26.45 18.09 -12.86
CA LEU A 156 25.26 18.85 -12.49
C LEU A 156 25.23 20.25 -13.12
N GLN A 157 26.37 20.95 -13.17
CA GLN A 157 26.49 22.23 -13.87
C GLN A 157 26.22 22.11 -15.38
N TYR A 158 26.66 21.01 -16.00
CA TYR A 158 26.41 20.76 -17.43
C TYR A 158 24.92 20.57 -17.72
N ILE A 159 24.18 19.85 -16.88
CA ILE A 159 22.75 19.58 -17.05
C ILE A 159 21.91 20.86 -17.10
N ILE A 160 22.30 21.89 -16.35
CA ILE A 160 21.62 23.20 -16.34
C ILE A 160 22.26 24.23 -17.30
N SER A 161 23.32 23.85 -18.01
CA SER A 161 24.06 24.77 -18.87
C SER A 161 23.30 25.08 -20.16
N GLN A 162 23.53 26.29 -20.69
CA GLN A 162 22.99 26.69 -21.99
C GLN A 162 23.51 25.82 -23.14
N GLU A 163 24.71 25.24 -22.99
CA GLU A 163 25.28 24.32 -23.97
C GLU A 163 24.46 23.03 -24.08
N PHE A 164 24.09 22.44 -22.95
CA PHE A 164 23.24 21.26 -22.91
C PHE A 164 21.84 21.57 -23.45
N LEU A 165 21.22 22.66 -22.99
CA LEU A 165 19.88 23.06 -23.44
C LEU A 165 19.85 23.31 -24.95
N SER A 166 20.84 24.04 -25.48
CA SER A 166 20.92 24.33 -26.92
C SER A 166 21.19 23.10 -27.76
N ARG A 167 22.02 22.16 -27.27
CA ARG A 167 22.34 20.91 -27.99
C ARG A 167 21.13 20.01 -28.17
N TRP A 168 20.22 20.00 -27.21
CA TRP A 168 19.03 19.16 -27.20
C TRP A 168 17.74 19.91 -27.54
N SER A 169 17.82 21.20 -27.91
CA SER A 169 16.67 22.07 -28.18
C SER A 169 15.69 22.18 -27.00
N PHE A 170 16.22 22.11 -25.78
CA PHE A 170 15.45 22.23 -24.55
C PHE A 170 15.31 23.68 -24.11
N SER A 171 14.21 24.00 -23.44
CA SER A 171 13.96 25.31 -22.84
C SER A 171 13.55 25.20 -21.38
N THR A 172 13.88 26.23 -20.60
CA THR A 172 13.56 26.29 -19.17
C THR A 172 12.33 27.15 -18.94
N THR A 173 11.35 26.64 -18.21
CA THR A 173 10.14 27.40 -17.83
C THR A 173 10.34 28.16 -16.50
N GLU A 174 9.45 29.10 -16.20
CA GLU A 174 9.45 29.90 -14.97
C GLU A 174 9.40 29.06 -13.69
N TYR A 175 8.85 27.84 -13.75
CA TYR A 175 8.79 26.90 -12.63
C TYR A 175 10.05 26.03 -12.48
N GLY A 176 11.08 26.27 -13.30
CA GLY A 176 12.31 25.47 -13.31
C GLY A 176 12.12 24.07 -13.90
N GLU A 177 11.17 23.92 -14.83
CA GLU A 177 11.00 22.71 -15.65
C GLU A 177 11.87 22.82 -16.89
N ILE A 178 12.35 21.67 -17.38
CA ILE A 178 13.02 21.60 -18.68
C ILE A 178 12.06 20.89 -19.64
N VAL A 179 11.68 21.60 -20.71
CA VAL A 179 10.76 21.14 -21.74
C VAL A 179 11.47 21.00 -23.07
N ASP A 180 11.02 20.03 -23.86
CA ASP A 180 11.49 19.82 -25.24
C ASP A 180 10.90 20.85 -26.22
N GLY A 181 11.42 20.92 -27.44
CA GLY A 181 10.91 21.77 -28.51
C GLY A 181 9.43 21.54 -28.84
N ASP A 182 8.92 20.34 -28.57
CA ASP A 182 7.51 19.97 -28.72
C ASP A 182 6.63 20.32 -27.49
N GLY A 183 7.21 20.92 -26.45
CA GLY A 183 6.51 21.31 -25.21
C GLY A 183 6.29 20.17 -24.21
N ASN A 184 6.89 19.01 -24.42
CA ASN A 184 6.83 17.89 -23.48
C ASN A 184 7.80 18.11 -22.30
N VAL A 185 7.34 17.82 -21.08
CA VAL A 185 8.17 17.95 -19.86
C VAL A 185 9.20 16.81 -19.81
N VAL A 186 10.48 17.16 -19.95
CA VAL A 186 11.61 16.24 -19.82
C VAL A 186 12.06 16.14 -18.36
N LEU A 187 12.14 17.28 -17.68
CA LEU A 187 12.44 17.36 -16.25
C LEU A 187 11.37 18.16 -15.52
N ARG A 188 10.91 17.61 -14.39
CA ARG A 188 9.77 18.10 -13.62
C ARG A 188 10.02 19.46 -12.98
N ALA A 189 8.96 20.09 -12.49
CA ALA A 189 9.02 21.37 -11.80
C ALA A 189 10.03 21.36 -10.66
N ALA A 190 10.69 22.51 -10.49
CA ALA A 190 11.76 22.74 -9.54
C ALA A 190 13.06 21.95 -9.75
N THR A 191 13.24 21.22 -10.87
CA THR A 191 14.50 20.48 -11.10
C THR A 191 15.68 21.44 -11.21
N VAL A 192 15.56 22.52 -11.99
CA VAL A 192 16.64 23.52 -12.13
C VAL A 192 16.95 24.18 -10.78
N ASN A 193 15.90 24.60 -10.06
CA ASN A 193 16.02 25.21 -8.73
C ASN A 193 16.66 24.26 -7.70
N ALA A 194 16.37 22.96 -7.78
CA ALA A 194 16.95 21.96 -6.89
C ALA A 194 18.43 21.74 -7.19
N VAL A 195 18.81 21.67 -8.47
CA VAL A 195 20.21 21.52 -8.89
C VAL A 195 21.03 22.76 -8.53
N GLU A 196 20.51 23.97 -8.73
CA GLU A 196 21.18 25.21 -8.30
C GLU A 196 21.38 25.25 -6.78
N LYS A 197 20.37 24.87 -6.00
CA LYS A 197 20.49 24.80 -4.54
C LYS A 197 21.49 23.73 -4.09
N ALA A 198 21.53 22.59 -4.77
CA ALA A 198 22.49 21.53 -4.51
C ALA A 198 23.93 21.99 -4.80
N LEU A 199 24.16 22.75 -5.87
CA LEU A 199 25.48 23.29 -6.22
C LEU A 199 26.00 24.37 -5.25
N ILE A 200 25.12 25.00 -4.46
CA ILE A 200 25.45 26.06 -3.50
C ILE A 200 25.62 25.52 -2.07
N ASN A 201 24.79 24.56 -1.66
CA ASN A 201 24.65 24.16 -0.25
C ASN A 201 25.20 22.76 0.09
N LEU A 202 25.68 22.00 -0.90
CA LEU A 202 26.35 20.71 -0.73
C LEU A 202 27.81 20.81 -1.19
#